data_AF-A0AAX0RCS1-F1
#
_entry.id   AF-A0AAX0RCS1-F1
#
_cell.length_a   1.000
_cell.length_b   1.000
_cell.length_c   1.000
_cell.angle_alpha   90.00
_cell.angle_beta   90.00
_cell.angle_gamma   90.00
#
_symmetry.space_group_name_H-M   'P 1'
#
loop_
_entity.id
_entity.type
_entity.pdbx_description
1 polymer ?
#
loop_
_entity_poly.entity_id
_entity_poly.type
_entity_poly.pdbx_seq_one_letter_code
_entity_poly.pdbx_strand_id
1 'polypeptide(L)'
;MPTRTIIVLIAMALLAACVPTRQEYDSFVTLTQGSARARNEAVNICVKSFDANARRNAGIVTNASDKDAPRVACNRLLAAMISGRATYDDFVDIKSHKFTPKLIKIFQGR
;
A
#
# COMPACT_ATOMS: atom_id res chain seq x y z
N MET A 1 -38.38 -20.46 -1.10
CA MET A 1 -36.94 -20.41 -1.46
C MET A 1 -36.62 -19.01 -1.98
N PRO A 2 -36.10 -18.08 -1.14
CA PRO A 2 -34.87 -17.38 -1.54
C PRO A 2 -33.97 -16.91 -0.38
N THR A 3 -34.29 -17.22 0.88
CA THR A 3 -33.61 -16.60 2.03
C THR A 3 -32.17 -17.08 2.22
N ARG A 4 -31.83 -18.28 1.70
CA ARG A 4 -30.49 -18.87 1.81
C ARG A 4 -29.46 -18.20 0.88
N THR A 5 -29.86 -17.75 -0.31
CA THR A 5 -28.95 -17.14 -1.30
C THR A 5 -28.55 -15.71 -0.91
N ILE A 6 -29.44 -14.97 -0.26
CA ILE A 6 -29.16 -13.59 0.19
C ILE A 6 -28.07 -13.58 1.28
N ILE A 7 -28.08 -14.55 2.19
CA ILE A 7 -27.10 -14.63 3.28
C ILE A 7 -25.69 -14.93 2.76
N VAL A 8 -25.56 -15.75 1.71
CA VAL A 8 -24.26 -16.10 1.11
C VAL A 8 -23.61 -14.90 0.43
N LEU A 9 -24.39 -14.06 -0.25
CA LEU A 9 -23.87 -12.86 -0.93
C LEU A 9 -23.35 -11.80 0.05
N ILE A 10 -24.00 -11.64 1.21
CA ILE A 10 -23.57 -10.70 2.25
C ILE A 10 -22.27 -11.18 2.93
N ALA A 11 -22.12 -12.49 3.14
CA ALA A 11 -20.91 -13.07 3.73
C ALA A 11 -19.67 -12.91 2.81
N MET A 12 -19.86 -12.95 1.49
CA MET A 12 -18.76 -12.70 0.52
C MET A 12 -18.36 -11.23 0.44
N ALA A 13 -19.30 -10.30 0.59
CA ALA A 13 -19.00 -8.86 0.59
C ALA A 13 -18.14 -8.44 1.80
N LEU A 14 -18.31 -9.09 2.96
CA LEU A 14 -17.52 -8.83 4.17
C LEU A 14 -16.07 -9.31 4.06
N LEU A 15 -15.77 -10.26 3.16
CA LEU A 15 -14.41 -10.74 2.90
C LEU A 15 -13.60 -9.81 1.99
N ALA A 16 -14.24 -8.85 1.31
CA ALA A 16 -13.55 -7.84 0.50
C ALA A 16 -12.86 -6.74 1.33
N ALA A 17 -13.00 -6.75 2.66
CA ALA A 17 -12.60 -5.66 3.55
C ALA A 17 -11.09 -5.44 3.74
N CYS A 18 -10.21 -6.22 3.08
CA CYS A 18 -8.76 -6.09 3.30
C CYS A 18 -8.05 -5.21 2.24
N VAL A 19 -8.70 -4.94 1.11
CA VAL A 19 -8.12 -4.18 0.00
C VAL A 19 -9.06 -3.01 -0.36
N PRO A 20 -8.57 -1.76 -0.32
CA PRO A 20 -9.33 -0.59 -0.76
C PRO A 20 -9.87 -0.78 -2.18
N THR A 21 -11.05 -0.23 -2.44
CA THR A 21 -11.59 -0.10 -3.79
C THR A 21 -10.74 0.85 -4.65
N ARG A 22 -10.87 0.75 -5.97
CA ARG A 22 -10.20 1.69 -6.90
C ARG A 22 -10.56 3.15 -6.62
N GLN A 23 -11.83 3.43 -6.31
CA GLN A 23 -12.28 4.78 -5.98
C GLN A 23 -11.60 5.34 -4.72
N GLU A 24 -11.45 4.51 -3.67
CA GLU A 24 -10.75 4.91 -2.45
C GLU A 24 -9.26 5.14 -2.72
N TYR A 25 -8.63 4.31 -3.55
CA TYR A 25 -7.25 4.50 -3.98
C TYR A 25 -7.08 5.83 -4.74
N ASP A 26 -7.92 6.10 -5.74
CA ASP A 26 -7.83 7.32 -6.55
C ASP A 26 -8.08 8.58 -5.69
N SER A 27 -9.03 8.50 -4.75
CA SER A 27 -9.29 9.57 -3.77
C SER A 27 -8.08 9.82 -2.86
N PHE A 28 -7.44 8.74 -2.38
CA PHE A 28 -6.24 8.83 -1.57
C PHE A 28 -5.06 9.44 -2.34
N VAL A 29 -4.84 9.04 -3.60
CA VAL A 29 -3.79 9.62 -4.46
C VAL A 29 -4.06 11.11 -4.70
N THR A 30 -5.30 11.47 -5.02
CA THR A 30 -5.70 12.87 -5.23
C THR A 30 -5.48 13.71 -3.97
N LEU A 31 -5.90 13.21 -2.81
CA LEU A 31 -5.70 13.89 -1.52
C LEU A 31 -4.21 14.13 -1.23
N THR A 32 -3.39 13.10 -1.45
CA THR A 32 -1.95 13.17 -1.17
C THR A 32 -1.19 13.98 -2.21
N GLN A 33 -1.67 14.09 -3.44
CA GLN A 33 -1.14 15.03 -4.45
C GLN A 33 -1.26 16.49 -3.97
N GLY A 34 -2.40 16.88 -3.41
CA GLY A 34 -2.69 18.27 -3.02
C GLY A 34 -2.25 18.68 -1.60
N SER A 35 -1.94 17.74 -0.70
CA SER A 35 -1.73 18.05 0.72
C SER A 35 -0.46 17.45 1.31
N ALA A 36 0.51 18.31 1.65
CA ALA A 36 1.72 17.90 2.37
C ALA A 36 1.41 17.26 3.74
N ARG A 37 0.38 17.76 4.43
CA ARG A 37 -0.09 17.16 5.70
C ARG A 37 -0.60 15.74 5.47
N ALA A 38 -1.39 15.51 4.42
CA ALA A 38 -1.90 14.18 4.09
C ALA A 38 -0.75 13.23 3.71
N ARG A 39 0.27 13.69 2.98
CA ARG A 39 1.47 12.89 2.68
C ARG A 39 2.17 12.43 3.96
N ASN A 40 2.42 13.36 4.89
CA ASN A 40 3.09 13.05 6.15
C ASN A 40 2.28 12.04 6.98
N GLU A 41 0.97 12.21 7.03
CA GLU A 41 0.09 11.27 7.76
C GLU A 41 0.09 9.88 7.11
N ALA A 42 -0.02 9.81 5.78
CA ALA A 42 0.04 8.54 5.05
C ALA A 42 1.35 7.78 5.31
N VAL A 43 2.49 8.49 5.32
CA VAL A 43 3.79 7.89 5.64
C VAL A 43 3.83 7.42 7.09
N ASN A 44 3.33 8.21 8.03
CA ASN A 44 3.29 7.84 9.45
C ASN A 44 2.43 6.59 9.70
N ILE A 45 1.29 6.46 9.01
CA ILE A 45 0.44 5.27 9.06
C ILE A 45 1.15 4.07 8.45
N CYS A 46 1.73 4.23 7.26
CA CYS A 46 2.46 3.16 6.58
C CYS A 46 3.62 2.61 7.41
N VAL A 47 4.40 3.46 8.09
CA VAL A 47 5.53 3.01 8.93
C VAL A 47 5.07 2.10 10.08
N LYS A 48 3.84 2.28 10.59
CA LYS A 48 3.31 1.48 11.71
C LYS A 48 3.03 0.03 11.33
N SER A 49 2.91 -0.31 10.05
CA SER A 49 2.66 -1.70 9.61
C SER A 49 3.92 -2.58 9.55
N PHE A 50 5.10 -2.04 9.90
CA PHE A 50 6.37 -2.76 9.81
C PHE A 50 6.75 -3.42 11.14
N ASP A 51 6.61 -4.74 11.19
CA ASP A 51 7.22 -5.58 12.23
C ASP A 51 8.76 -5.69 12.06
N ALA A 52 9.44 -6.40 12.96
CA ALA A 52 10.89 -6.53 12.95
C ALA A 52 11.44 -7.18 11.67
N ASN A 53 10.76 -8.19 11.13
CA ASN A 53 11.18 -8.87 9.90
C ASN A 53 10.96 -7.97 8.68
N ALA A 54 9.82 -7.29 8.62
CA ALA A 54 9.49 -6.34 7.57
C ALA A 54 10.48 -5.16 7.54
N ARG A 55 10.93 -4.66 8.70
CA ARG A 55 11.97 -3.62 8.79
C ARG A 55 13.27 -4.05 8.14
N ARG A 56 13.76 -5.24 8.48
CA ARG A 56 14.99 -5.79 7.91
C ARG A 56 14.87 -6.01 6.39
N ASN A 57 13.77 -6.58 5.93
CA ASN A 57 13.52 -6.78 4.50
C ASN A 57 13.43 -5.45 3.75
N ALA A 58 12.80 -4.44 4.35
CA ALA A 58 12.80 -3.09 3.80
C ALA A 58 14.21 -2.51 3.73
N GLY A 59 15.07 -2.73 4.74
CA GLY A 59 16.46 -2.29 4.72
C GLY A 59 17.22 -2.84 3.52
N ILE A 60 17.08 -4.14 3.25
CA ILE A 60 17.69 -4.81 2.09
C ILE A 60 17.21 -4.19 0.78
N VAL A 61 15.89 -4.04 0.59
CA VAL A 61 15.34 -3.56 -0.69
C VAL A 61 15.57 -2.07 -0.88
N THR A 62 15.53 -1.28 0.18
CA THR A 62 15.69 0.17 0.10
C THR A 62 17.14 0.64 0.18
N ASN A 63 18.08 -0.24 0.52
CA ASN A 63 19.47 0.10 0.83
C ASN A 63 19.57 1.17 1.94
N ALA A 64 18.76 1.03 2.98
CA ALA A 64 18.73 1.92 4.15
C ALA A 64 18.96 1.12 5.44
N SER A 65 19.28 1.81 6.53
CA SER A 65 19.35 1.19 7.86
C SER A 65 17.99 0.59 8.24
N ASP A 66 17.96 -0.51 9.00
CA ASP A 66 16.70 -1.13 9.46
C ASP A 66 15.79 -0.15 10.22
N LYS A 67 16.39 0.85 10.88
CA LYS A 67 15.68 1.92 11.60
C LYS A 67 14.93 2.86 10.65
N ASP A 68 15.58 3.26 9.56
CA ASP A 68 15.06 4.27 8.64
C ASP A 68 14.27 3.66 7.47
N ALA A 69 14.50 2.36 7.20
CA ALA A 69 13.94 1.64 6.06
C ALA A 69 12.42 1.72 5.93
N PRO A 70 11.60 1.60 7.00
CA PRO A 70 10.15 1.78 6.87
C PRO A 70 9.77 3.14 6.31
N ARG A 71 10.38 4.21 6.81
CA ARG A 71 10.08 5.57 6.37
C ARG A 71 10.53 5.79 4.93
N VAL A 72 11.70 5.26 4.55
CA VAL A 72 12.20 5.30 3.16
C VAL A 72 11.26 4.54 2.22
N ALA A 73 10.85 3.32 2.57
CA ALA A 73 9.95 2.50 1.77
C ALA A 73 8.58 3.19 1.57
N CYS A 74 7.98 3.68 2.64
CA CYS A 74 6.69 4.37 2.59
C CYS A 74 6.75 5.65 1.76
N ASN A 75 7.82 6.44 1.89
CA ASN A 75 8.03 7.63 1.06
C ASN A 75 8.16 7.28 -0.43
N ARG A 76 8.96 6.26 -0.77
CA ARG A 76 9.16 5.82 -2.15
C ARG A 76 7.87 5.30 -2.78
N LEU A 77 7.11 4.49 -2.05
CA LEU A 77 5.83 3.99 -2.51
C LEU A 77 4.83 5.15 -2.72
N LEU A 78 4.72 6.05 -1.75
CA LEU A 78 3.81 7.20 -1.87
C LEU A 78 4.18 8.10 -3.05
N ALA A 79 5.47 8.40 -3.22
CA ALA A 79 5.95 9.17 -4.37
C ALA A 79 5.64 8.45 -5.70
N ALA A 80 5.79 7.13 -5.75
CA ALA A 80 5.45 6.34 -6.92
C ALA A 80 3.95 6.35 -7.24
N MET A 81 3.07 6.30 -6.23
CA MET A 81 1.62 6.41 -6.42
C MET A 81 1.24 7.81 -6.92
N ILE A 82 1.76 8.86 -6.28
CA ILE A 82 1.51 10.26 -6.65
C ILE A 82 1.96 10.56 -8.09
N SER A 83 3.08 9.99 -8.52
CA SER A 83 3.63 10.16 -9.88
C SER A 83 3.04 9.22 -10.93
N GLY A 84 2.14 8.31 -10.54
CA GLY A 84 1.57 7.29 -11.44
C GLY A 84 2.53 6.14 -11.80
N ARG A 85 3.75 6.12 -11.24
CA ARG A 85 4.69 4.99 -11.40
C ARG A 85 4.19 3.72 -10.72
N ALA A 86 3.43 3.83 -9.63
CA ALA A 86 2.69 2.74 -9.01
C ALA A 86 1.20 2.93 -9.26
N THR A 87 0.50 1.89 -9.69
CA THR A 87 -0.94 1.91 -9.97
C THR A 87 -1.74 1.26 -8.84
N TYR A 88 -3.08 1.29 -8.98
CA TYR A 88 -3.96 0.50 -8.12
C TYR A 88 -3.59 -0.99 -8.10
N ASP A 89 -3.30 -1.59 -9.27
CA ASP A 89 -2.97 -3.01 -9.35
C ASP A 89 -1.65 -3.34 -8.63
N ASP A 90 -0.66 -2.43 -8.72
CA ASP A 90 0.58 -2.54 -7.94
C ASP A 90 0.30 -2.48 -6.43
N PHE A 91 -0.65 -1.64 -6.00
CA PHE A 91 -1.05 -1.53 -4.60
C PHE A 91 -1.80 -2.79 -4.11
N VAL A 92 -2.66 -3.36 -4.95
CA VAL A 92 -3.32 -4.66 -4.69
C VAL A 92 -2.28 -5.78 -4.59
N ASP A 93 -1.29 -5.79 -5.48
CA ASP A 93 -0.18 -6.74 -5.45
C ASP A 93 0.62 -6.62 -4.14
N ILE A 94 0.93 -5.41 -3.66
CA ILE A 94 1.57 -5.20 -2.34
C ILE A 94 0.70 -5.77 -1.20
N LYS A 95 -0.60 -5.46 -1.19
CA LYS A 95 -1.54 -5.96 -0.17
C LYS A 95 -1.63 -7.49 -0.16
N SER A 96 -1.40 -8.11 -1.31
CA SER A 96 -1.38 -9.56 -1.49
C SER A 96 0.03 -10.17 -1.34
N HIS A 97 1.00 -9.40 -0.82
CA HIS A 97 2.40 -9.80 -0.65
C HIS A 97 3.13 -10.22 -1.94
N LYS A 98 2.65 -9.77 -3.10
CA LYS A 98 3.22 -10.05 -4.42
C LYS A 98 4.12 -8.90 -4.86
N PHE A 99 5.40 -8.97 -4.51
CA PHE A 99 6.39 -7.96 -4.89
C PHE A 99 6.95 -8.21 -6.30
N THR A 100 6.37 -7.55 -7.29
CA THR A 100 6.84 -7.62 -8.69
C THR A 100 8.20 -6.94 -8.87
N PRO A 101 8.95 -7.24 -9.96
CA PRO A 101 10.21 -6.54 -10.26
C PRO A 101 10.04 -5.02 -10.38
N LYS A 102 8.86 -4.55 -10.84
CA LYS A 102 8.52 -3.12 -10.91
C LYS A 102 8.46 -2.51 -9.51
N LEU A 103 7.77 -3.16 -8.57
CA LEU A 103 7.67 -2.73 -7.18
C LEU A 103 9.03 -2.71 -6.48
N ILE A 104 9.85 -3.76 -6.70
CA ILE A 104 11.21 -3.83 -6.14
C ILE A 104 12.05 -2.62 -6.61
N LYS A 105 11.98 -2.27 -7.91
CA LYS A 105 12.68 -1.11 -8.46
C LYS A 105 12.22 0.21 -7.82
N ILE A 106 10.92 0.39 -7.63
CA ILE A 106 10.35 1.54 -6.90
C ILE A 106 10.94 1.64 -5.49
N PHE A 107 10.95 0.53 -4.74
CA PHE A 107 11.52 0.52 -3.40
C PHE A 107 13.04 0.70 -3.39
N GLN A 108 13.76 0.31 -4.45
CA GLN A 108 15.17 0.62 -4.65
C GLN A 108 15.43 2.08 -5.07
N GLY A 109 14.39 2.85 -5.42
CA GLY A 109 14.50 4.25 -5.83
C GLY A 109 14.89 4.45 -7.30
N ARG A 110 14.67 3.46 -8.18
CA ARG A 110 14.96 3.54 -9.62
C ARG A 110 13.75 3.18 -10.46
#